data_AF-A0A1M7NZQ7-F1
#
_entry.id   AF-A0A1M7NZQ7-F1
#
_cell.length_a   1.000
_cell.length_b   1.000
_cell.length_c   1.000
_cell.angle_alpha   90.00
_cell.angle_beta   90.00
_cell.angle_gamma   90.00
#
_symmetry.space_group_name_H-M   'P 1'
#
loop_
_entity.id
_entity.type
_entity.pdbx_description
1 polymer ?
#
loop_
_entity_poly.entity_id
_entity_poly.type
_entity_poly.pdbx_seq_one_letter_code
_entity_poly.pdbx_strand_id
1 'polypeptide(L)' 'MGATELAANLFRITQTDDKLRRENIKGKEQANETHYAVGKKVRQTIAELGGTMPENLPTPKISAKKLKQERKKAVAKK' A
#
# COMPACT_ATOMS: atom_id res chain seq x y z
N MET A 1 -0.71 9.91 -3.98
CA MET A 1 0.29 8.87 -3.71
C MET A 1 1.42 9.05 -4.70
N GLY A 2 2.66 9.00 -4.25
CA GLY A 2 3.82 9.03 -5.15
C GLY A 2 4.01 7.71 -5.89
N ALA A 3 4.78 7.70 -6.98
CA ALA A 3 5.08 6.48 -7.73
C ALA A 3 5.77 5.42 -6.85
N THR A 4 6.75 5.84 -6.03
CA THR A 4 7.50 4.98 -5.11
C THR A 4 6.61 4.38 -4.01
N GLU A 5 5.71 5.18 -3.44
CA GLU A 5 4.74 4.73 -2.43
C GLU A 5 3.80 3.66 -3.01
N LEU A 6 3.29 3.90 -4.22
CA LEU A 6 2.42 2.95 -4.91
C LEU A 6 3.16 1.65 -5.25
N ALA A 7 4.41 1.75 -5.73
CA ALA A 7 5.23 0.60 -6.04
C ALA A 7 5.50 -0.25 -4.79
N ALA A 8 5.86 0.37 -3.66
CA ALA A 8 6.06 -0.34 -2.41
C ALA A 8 4.79 -1.03 -1.89
N ASN A 9 3.63 -0.36 -1.99
CA ASN A 9 2.37 -0.97 -1.61
C ASN A 9 2.00 -2.15 -2.51
N LEU A 10 2.10 -1.99 -3.82
CA LEU A 10 1.81 -3.04 -4.79
C LEU A 10 2.73 -4.24 -4.58
N PHE A 11 4.03 -4.00 -4.39
CA PHE A 11 5.01 -5.04 -4.15
C PHE A 11 4.71 -5.85 -2.89
N ARG A 12 4.37 -5.19 -1.78
CA ARG A 12 3.93 -5.89 -0.56
C ARG A 12 2.71 -6.80 -0.83
N ILE A 13 1.72 -6.29 -1.56
CA ILE A 13 0.49 -7.04 -1.87
C ILE A 13 0.81 -8.28 -2.71
N THR A 14 1.55 -8.11 -3.81
CA THR A 14 1.86 -9.22 -4.73
C THR A 14 2.74 -10.27 -4.06
N GLN A 15 3.77 -9.86 -3.31
CA GLN A 15 4.63 -10.79 -2.57
C GLN A 15 3.89 -11.52 -1.46
N THR A 16 2.89 -10.87 -0.83
CA THR A 16 2.03 -11.56 0.13
C THR A 16 1.18 -12.62 -0.56
N ASP A 17 0.49 -12.28 -1.65
CA ASP A 17 -0.36 -13.20 -2.40
C ASP A 17 0.43 -14.41 -2.92
N ASP A 18 1.61 -14.16 -3.51
CA ASP A 18 2.51 -15.22 -3.97
C ASP A 18 2.91 -16.15 -2.82
N LYS A 19 3.24 -15.60 -1.65
CA LYS A 19 3.62 -16.39 -0.47
C LYS A 19 2.45 -17.21 0.08
N LEU A 20 1.25 -16.63 0.19
CA LEU A 20 0.04 -17.32 0.63
C LEU A 20 -0.25 -18.53 -0.26
N ARG A 21 -0.15 -18.37 -1.58
CA ARG A 21 -0.38 -19.44 -2.55
C ARG A 21 0.70 -20.52 -2.47
N ARG A 22 1.98 -20.12 -2.47
CA ARG A 22 3.11 -21.05 -2.46
C ARG A 22 3.16 -21.93 -1.21
N GLU A 23 2.85 -21.35 -0.06
CA GLU A 23 2.89 -22.04 1.24
C GLU A 23 1.52 -22.61 1.65
N ASN A 24 0.51 -22.49 0.77
CA ASN A 24 -0.87 -22.94 0.99
C ASN A 24 -1.46 -22.45 2.33
N ILE A 25 -1.13 -21.21 2.69
CA ILE A 25 -1.53 -20.58 3.95
C ILE A 25 -3.01 -20.26 3.89
N LYS A 26 -3.77 -20.69 4.90
CA LYS A 26 -5.23 -20.53 4.96
C LYS A 26 -5.66 -19.97 6.30
N GLY A 27 -6.83 -19.33 6.31
CA GLY A 27 -7.37 -18.73 7.51
C GLY A 27 -6.87 -17.31 7.76
N LYS A 28 -7.73 -16.52 8.41
CA LYS A 28 -7.55 -15.08 8.59
C LYS A 28 -6.27 -14.75 9.37
N GLU A 29 -6.00 -15.47 10.45
CA GLU A 29 -4.88 -15.19 11.36
C GLU A 29 -3.54 -15.38 10.66
N GLN A 30 -3.31 -16.56 10.07
CA GLN A 30 -2.07 -16.85 9.35
C GLN A 30 -1.86 -15.94 8.14
N ALA A 31 -2.94 -15.56 7.44
CA ALA A 31 -2.86 -14.60 6.34
C ALA A 31 -2.43 -13.21 6.82
N ASN A 32 -2.96 -12.76 7.96
CA ASN A 32 -2.57 -11.49 8.57
C ASN A 32 -1.11 -11.49 9.02
N GLU A 33 -0.66 -12.57 9.67
CA GLU A 33 0.75 -12.72 10.07
C GLU A 33 1.69 -12.70 8.87
N THR A 34 1.32 -13.40 7.78
CA THR A 34 2.10 -13.43 6.54
C THR A 34 2.19 -12.03 5.92
N HIS A 35 1.07 -11.33 5.79
CA HIS A 35 1.03 -9.96 5.27
C HIS A 35 1.85 -9.00 6.14
N TYR A 36 1.80 -9.15 7.47
CA TYR A 36 2.62 -8.36 8.39
C TYR A 36 4.11 -8.62 8.20
N ALA A 37 4.52 -9.89 8.11
CA ALA A 37 5.92 -10.27 7.92
C ALA A 37 6.49 -9.73 6.60
N VAL A 38 5.74 -9.86 5.50
CA VAL A 38 6.12 -9.29 4.19
C VAL A 38 6.21 -7.77 4.28
N GLY A 39 5.21 -7.10 4.87
CA GLY A 39 5.21 -5.65 5.06
C GLY A 39 6.39 -5.15 5.90
N LYS A 40 6.77 -5.89 6.95
CA LYS A 40 7.96 -5.59 7.75
C LYS A 40 9.23 -5.62 6.90
N LYS A 41 9.37 -6.64 6.04
CA LYS A 41 10.54 -6.78 5.17
C LYS A 41 10.62 -5.68 4.12
N VAL A 42 9.49 -5.33 3.50
CA VAL A 42 9.43 -4.18 2.56
C VAL A 42 9.86 -2.88 3.24
N ARG A 43 9.41 -2.63 4.48
CA ARG A 43 9.85 -1.46 5.26
C ARG A 43 11.35 -1.46 5.56
N GLN A 44 11.90 -2.62 5.96
CA GLN A 44 13.34 -2.77 6.19
C GLN A 44 14.13 -2.42 4.93
N THR A 45 13.73 -2.94 3.77
CA THR A 45 14.38 -2.63 2.48
C THR A 45 14.29 -1.14 2.12
N ILE A 46 13.15 -0.48 2.36
CA ILE A 46 13.04 0.98 2.14
C ILE A 46 14.07 1.73 3.00
N ALA A 47 14.20 1.36 4.28
CA ALA A 47 15.17 1.98 5.18
C ALA A 47 16.62 1.69 4.76
N GLU A 48 16.96 0.46 4.39
CA GLU A 48 18.28 0.04 3.93
C GLU A 48 18.72 0.79 2.66
N LEU A 49 17.78 1.07 1.75
CA LEU A 49 18.03 1.84 0.53
C LEU A 49 18.06 3.36 0.77
N GLY A 50 17.89 3.83 2.02
CA GLY A 50 17.83 5.25 2.35
C GLY A 50 16.56 5.96 1.86
N GLY A 51 15.49 5.21 1.59
CA GLY A 51 14.22 5.75 1.13
C GLY A 51 13.39 6.39 2.26
N THR A 52 12.47 7.29 1.89
CA THR A 52 11.51 7.86 2.85
C THR A 52 10.53 6.79 3.31
N MET A 53 10.42 6.61 4.63
CA MET A 53 9.47 5.68 5.22
C MET A 53 8.01 6.06 4.92
N PRO A 54 7.11 5.09 4.67
CA PRO A 54 5.70 5.35 4.38
C PRO A 54 4.99 6.23 5.41
N GLU A 55 5.29 6.05 6.69
CA GLU A 55 4.75 6.84 7.82
C GLU A 55 5.23 8.29 7.85
N ASN A 56 6.34 8.59 7.18
CA ASN A 56 6.91 9.93 7.08
C ASN A 56 6.54 10.63 5.77
N LEU A 57 5.71 10.00 4.92
CA LEU A 57 5.23 10.63 3.70
C LEU A 57 4.29 11.80 4.03
N PRO A 58 4.34 12.90 3.25
CA PRO A 58 3.51 14.06 3.51
C PRO A 58 2.03 13.69 3.37
N THR A 59 1.21 14.19 4.29
CA THR A 59 -0.23 14.03 4.20
C THR A 59 -0.75 14.72 2.92
N PRO A 60 -1.61 14.06 2.13
CA PRO A 60 -2.19 14.66 0.94
C PRO A 60 -2.93 15.98 1.27
N LYS A 61 -2.69 17.03 0.48
CA LYS A 61 -3.33 18.35 0.65
C LYS A 61 -4.86 18.34 0.52
N ILE A 62 -5.39 17.38 -0.23
CA ILE A 62 -6.82 17.25 -0.51
C ILE A 62 -7.31 15.93 0.09
N SER A 63 -8.35 16.00 0.91
CA SER A 63 -8.97 14.80 1.47
C SER A 63 -9.70 14.00 0.39
N ALA A 64 -9.79 12.68 0.58
CA ALA A 64 -10.52 11.80 -0.34
C ALA A 64 -11.98 12.23 -0.54
N LYS A 65 -12.64 12.76 0.51
CA LYS A 65 -14.01 13.28 0.44
C LYS A 65 -14.11 14.49 -0.51
N LYS A 66 -13.21 15.46 -0.37
CA LYS A 66 -13.19 16.66 -1.24
C LYS A 66 -12.88 16.28 -2.68
N LEU A 67 -11.88 15.41 -2.90
CA LEU A 67 -11.53 14.90 -4.23
C LEU A 67 -12.73 14.20 -4.90
N LYS A 68 -13.48 13.37 -4.15
CA LYS A 68 -14.67 12.68 -4.66
C LYS A 68 -15.77 13.67 -5.07
N GLN A 69 -15.97 14.74 -4.31
CA GLN A 69 -16.95 15.78 -4.65
C GLN A 69 -16.54 16.57 -5.90
N GLU A 70 -15.28 16.96 -6.01
CA GLU A 70 -14.75 17.66 -7.19
C GLU A 70 -14.86 16.80 -8.46
N ARG A 71 -14.50 15.51 -8.37
CA ARG A 71 -14.66 14.54 -9.46
C ARG A 71 -16.12 14.41 -9.90
N LYS A 72 -17.07 14.28 -8.97
CA LYS A 72 -18.51 14.22 -9.30
C LYS A 72 -19.00 15.48 -10.00
N LYS A 73 -18.61 16.67 -9.53
CA LYS A 73 -18.98 17.95 -10.16
C LYS A 73 -18.39 18.09 -11.57
N ALA A 74 -17.16 17.64 -11.79
CA ALA A 74 -16.51 17.68 -13.10
C ALA A 74 -17.19 16.74 -14.10
N VAL A 75 -17.63 15.57 -13.67
CA VAL A 75 -18.37 14.61 -14.52
C VAL A 75 -19.80 15.12 -14.81
N ALA A 76 -20.48 15.75 -13.84
CA ALA A 76 -21.83 16.28 -14.02
C ALA A 76 -21.92 17.58 -14.86
N LYS A 77 -20.80 18.25 -15.09
CA LYS A 77 -20.70 19.43 -15.97
C LYS A 77 -20.40 19.06 -17.43
N LYS A 78 -20.23 17.78 -17.73
CA LYS A 78 -19.92 17.24 -19.04
C LYS A 78 -21.16 16.56 -19.61
#